data_AF-A0A3M8P7F7-F1
#
_entry.id   AF-A0A3M8P7F7-F1
#
_cell.length_a   1.000
_cell.length_b   1.000
_cell.length_c   1.000
_cell.angle_alpha   90.00
_cell.angle_beta   90.00
_cell.angle_gamma   90.00
#
_symmetry.space_group_name_H-M   'P 1'
#
loop_
_entity.id
_entity.type
_entity.pdbx_description
1 polymer ?
#
loop_
_entity_poly.entity_id
_entity_poly.type
_entity_poly.pdbx_seq_one_letter_code
_entity_poly.pdbx_strand_id
1 'polypeptide(L)'
;MLKILYRLNFRQAVLIVSILSLPLLFLLYRLGFDTYRAALWAGRIGAIYLMLAFILYLFLYAISHLPKSSGRQKLVTFTRIYIRFHSSLAAIGSLFIVWHLAFMLSQVSMTPTGIAGYVTVLALLPLLVTGYMRGRKSSGLRRRMHRYMAFLFIGAVLIHVFV
;
A
#
# COMPACT_ATOMS: atom_id res chain seq x y z
N MET A 1 11.31 -19.41 15.74
CA MET A 1 10.95 -18.85 14.41
C MET A 1 10.70 -17.33 14.39
N LEU A 2 9.83 -16.76 15.24
CA LEU A 2 9.47 -15.33 15.18
C LEU A 2 10.64 -14.33 15.29
N LYS A 3 11.74 -14.68 15.99
CA LYS A 3 12.93 -13.82 16.15
C LYS A 3 13.56 -13.39 14.81
N ILE A 4 13.46 -14.23 13.77
CA ILE A 4 14.01 -13.92 12.43
C ILE A 4 13.23 -12.77 11.80
N LEU A 5 11.90 -12.75 11.95
CA LEU A 5 11.03 -11.74 11.34
C LEU A 5 11.29 -10.33 11.88
N TYR A 6 11.76 -10.20 13.13
CA TYR A 6 12.16 -8.92 13.71
C TYR A 6 13.40 -8.30 13.07
N ARG A 7 14.24 -9.13 12.46
CA ARG A 7 15.53 -8.75 11.88
C ARG A 7 15.47 -8.55 10.36
N LEU A 8 14.29 -8.71 9.75
CA LEU A 8 14.13 -8.50 8.33
C LEU A 8 14.46 -7.05 7.96
N ASN A 9 15.42 -6.90 7.05
CA ASN A 9 15.69 -5.63 6.41
C ASN A 9 14.68 -5.37 5.28
N PHE A 10 14.67 -4.15 4.74
CA PHE A 10 13.73 -3.76 3.69
C PHE A 10 13.86 -4.64 2.43
N ARG A 11 15.08 -4.97 2.00
CA ARG A 11 15.32 -5.79 0.81
C ARG A 11 14.75 -7.20 0.96
N GLN A 12 14.93 -7.81 2.13
CA GLN A 12 14.37 -9.13 2.45
C GLN A 12 12.84 -9.08 2.49
N ALA A 13 12.26 -8.04 3.09
CA ALA A 13 10.81 -7.88 3.12
C ALA A 13 10.23 -7.68 1.71
N VAL A 14 10.89 -6.88 0.86
CA VAL A 14 10.51 -6.74 -0.57
C VAL A 14 10.60 -8.08 -1.28
N LEU A 15 11.71 -8.81 -1.15
CA LEU A 15 11.87 -10.13 -1.77
C LEU A 15 10.76 -11.10 -1.37
N ILE A 16 10.44 -11.17 -0.07
CA ILE A 16 9.35 -12.03 0.42
C ILE A 16 8.01 -11.61 -0.22
N VAL A 17 7.68 -10.31 -0.20
CA VAL A 17 6.42 -9.84 -0.79
C VAL A 17 6.39 -10.12 -2.30
N SER A 18 7.49 -9.87 -3.02
CA SER A 18 7.60 -10.14 -4.46
C SER A 18 7.43 -11.62 -4.80
N ILE A 19 8.02 -12.53 -4.04
CA ILE A 19 7.84 -13.98 -4.21
C ILE A 19 6.36 -14.33 -4.02
N LEU A 20 5.70 -13.78 -3.00
CA LEU A 20 4.27 -13.98 -2.77
C LEU A 20 3.40 -13.34 -3.87
N SER A 21 3.90 -12.35 -4.59
CA SER A 21 3.23 -11.73 -5.74
C SER A 21 3.37 -12.53 -7.04
N LEU A 22 4.23 -13.54 -7.13
CA LEU A 22 4.50 -14.28 -8.38
C LEU A 22 3.24 -14.89 -9.03
N PRO A 23 2.29 -15.51 -8.30
CA PRO A 23 1.06 -16.00 -8.90
C PRO A 23 0.23 -14.89 -9.57
N LEU A 24 0.25 -13.68 -9.00
CA LEU A 24 -0.44 -12.52 -9.54
C LEU A 24 0.27 -11.99 -10.79
N LEU A 25 1.60 -11.98 -10.80
CA LEU A 25 2.39 -11.62 -11.98
C LEU A 25 2.18 -12.64 -13.12
N PHE A 26 2.11 -13.92 -12.80
CA PHE A 26 1.80 -14.97 -13.77
C PHE A 26 0.40 -14.81 -14.36
N LEU A 27 -0.60 -14.46 -13.54
CA LEU A 27 -1.94 -14.13 -14.01
C LEU A 27 -1.92 -12.96 -15.01
N LEU A 28 -1.19 -11.89 -14.69
CA LEU A 28 -1.08 -10.72 -15.55
C LEU A 28 -0.36 -11.03 -16.86
N TYR A 29 0.69 -11.85 -16.81
CA TYR A 29 1.37 -12.37 -17.99
C TYR A 29 0.41 -13.14 -18.90
N ARG A 30 -0.41 -14.05 -18.34
CA ARG A 30 -1.40 -14.83 -19.09
C ARG A 30 -2.48 -13.95 -19.74
N LEU A 31 -2.85 -12.84 -19.10
CA LEU A 31 -3.81 -11.87 -19.65
C LEU A 31 -3.22 -11.00 -20.76
N GLY A 32 -1.90 -11.02 -20.95
CA GLY A 32 -1.17 -10.09 -21.81
C GLY A 32 -1.02 -8.73 -21.11
N PHE A 33 0.22 -8.35 -20.80
CA PHE A 33 0.53 -7.14 -20.03
C PHE A 33 -0.04 -5.86 -20.65
N ASP A 34 -0.14 -5.79 -21.98
CA ASP A 34 -0.57 -4.59 -22.68
C ASP A 34 -2.10 -4.48 -22.86
N THR A 35 -2.85 -5.40 -22.27
CA THR A 35 -4.31 -5.39 -22.39
C THR A 35 -4.96 -4.46 -21.36
N TYR A 36 -6.05 -3.82 -21.77
CA TYR A 36 -6.93 -3.06 -20.87
C TYR A 36 -7.35 -3.89 -19.63
N ARG A 37 -7.61 -5.18 -19.83
CA ARG A 37 -7.95 -6.11 -18.75
C ARG A 37 -6.79 -6.30 -17.76
N ALA A 38 -5.56 -6.48 -18.24
CA ALA A 38 -4.40 -6.60 -17.37
C ALA A 38 -4.16 -5.32 -16.57
N ALA A 39 -4.34 -4.15 -17.18
CA ALA A 39 -4.24 -2.87 -16.49
C ALA A 39 -5.28 -2.74 -15.35
N LEU A 40 -6.54 -3.12 -15.57
CA LEU A 40 -7.56 -3.15 -14.51
C LEU A 40 -7.19 -4.12 -13.37
N TRP A 41 -6.68 -5.30 -13.69
CA TRP A 41 -6.22 -6.27 -12.69
C TRP A 41 -5.02 -5.75 -11.90
N ALA A 42 -4.07 -5.09 -12.56
CA ALA A 42 -2.96 -4.42 -11.90
C ALA A 42 -3.46 -3.39 -10.88
N GLY A 43 -4.44 -2.56 -11.26
CA GLY A 43 -5.07 -1.59 -10.37
C GLY A 43 -5.67 -2.24 -9.12
N ARG A 44 -6.41 -3.33 -9.29
CA ARG A 44 -7.00 -4.11 -8.19
C ARG A 44 -5.94 -4.70 -7.26
N ILE A 45 -4.90 -5.32 -7.84
CA ILE A 45 -3.79 -5.89 -7.07
C ILE A 45 -3.08 -4.78 -6.28
N GLY A 46 -2.78 -3.66 -6.93
CA GLY A 46 -2.17 -2.49 -6.31
C GLY A 46 -3.00 -1.94 -5.14
N ALA A 47 -4.31 -1.81 -5.34
CA ALA A 47 -5.25 -1.38 -4.30
C ALA A 47 -5.25 -2.34 -3.10
N ILE A 48 -5.24 -3.66 -3.31
CA ILE A 48 -5.13 -4.65 -2.23
C ILE A 48 -3.84 -4.47 -1.44
N TYR A 49 -2.69 -4.35 -2.10
CA TYR A 49 -1.40 -4.14 -1.42
C TYR A 49 -1.37 -2.84 -0.60
N LEU A 50 -1.92 -1.76 -1.15
CA LEU A 50 -1.99 -0.46 -0.46
C LEU A 50 -3.00 -0.48 0.70
N MET A 51 -4.12 -1.19 0.56
CA MET A 51 -5.06 -1.47 1.65
C MET A 51 -4.40 -2.25 2.76
N LEU A 52 -3.67 -3.33 2.44
CA LEU A 52 -2.90 -4.07 3.41
C LEU A 52 -1.93 -3.12 4.12
N ALA A 53 -1.11 -2.36 3.38
CA ALA A 53 -0.21 -1.38 3.99
C ALA A 53 -0.94 -0.40 4.93
N PHE A 54 -2.14 0.05 4.57
CA PHE A 54 -2.96 0.95 5.39
C PHE A 54 -3.51 0.31 6.68
N ILE A 55 -3.76 -1.00 6.72
CA ILE A 55 -4.22 -1.73 7.92
C ILE A 55 -3.29 -1.51 9.13
N LEU A 56 -2.02 -1.15 8.91
CA LEU A 56 -1.13 -0.72 9.99
C LEU A 56 -1.77 0.34 10.91
N TYR A 57 -2.52 1.30 10.35
CA TYR A 57 -3.19 2.34 11.15
C TYR A 57 -4.29 1.76 12.03
N LEU A 58 -5.03 0.76 11.55
CA LEU A 58 -6.02 0.05 12.35
C LEU A 58 -5.36 -0.70 13.51
N PHE A 59 -4.21 -1.36 13.29
CA PHE A 59 -3.47 -2.01 14.38
C PHE A 59 -2.97 -1.00 15.42
N LEU A 60 -2.43 0.14 14.97
CA LEU A 60 -1.97 1.19 15.87
C LEU A 60 -3.13 1.78 16.69
N TYR A 61 -4.29 1.99 16.06
CA TYR A 61 -5.51 2.43 16.73
C TYR A 61 -6.00 1.41 17.76
N ALA A 62 -6.04 0.12 17.40
CA ALA A 62 -6.42 -0.94 18.33
C ALA A 62 -5.46 -1.01 19.54
N ILE A 63 -4.14 -0.90 19.33
CA ILE A 63 -3.15 -0.91 20.41
C ILE A 63 -3.32 0.26 21.39
N SER A 64 -3.78 1.43 20.91
CA SER A 64 -3.99 2.61 21.75
C SER A 64 -5.26 2.56 22.59
N HIS A 65 -6.27 1.80 22.16
CA HIS A 65 -7.57 1.71 22.84
C HIS A 65 -7.77 0.41 23.64
N LEU A 66 -6.97 -0.63 23.38
CA LEU A 66 -7.05 -1.88 24.15
C LEU A 66 -6.43 -1.73 25.55
N PRO A 67 -7.06 -2.31 26.59
CA PRO A 67 -6.49 -2.33 27.93
C PRO A 67 -5.18 -3.14 27.97
N LYS A 68 -4.38 -2.96 29.02
CA LYS A 68 -3.16 -3.75 29.24
C LYS A 68 -3.55 -5.22 29.45
N SER A 69 -3.36 -6.04 28.42
CA SER A 69 -3.69 -7.47 28.41
C SER A 69 -2.66 -8.26 27.60
N SER A 70 -2.67 -9.59 27.75
CA SER A 70 -1.86 -10.50 26.91
C SER A 70 -2.20 -10.34 25.42
N GLY A 71 -3.47 -10.08 25.09
CA GLY A 71 -3.92 -9.78 23.73
C GLY A 71 -3.26 -8.53 23.15
N ARG A 72 -3.20 -7.43 23.93
CA ARG A 72 -2.50 -6.21 23.52
C ARG A 72 -1.01 -6.47 23.27
N GLN A 73 -0.36 -7.25 24.12
CA GLN A 73 1.06 -7.59 23.96
C GLN A 73 1.32 -8.40 22.68
N LYS A 74 0.44 -9.38 22.36
CA LYS A 74 0.50 -10.14 21.09
C LYS A 74 0.32 -9.22 19.88
N LEU A 75 -0.64 -8.29 19.94
CA LEU A 75 -0.87 -7.32 18.86
C LEU A 75 0.30 -6.36 18.67
N VAL A 76 0.93 -5.87 19.74
CA VAL A 76 2.16 -5.06 19.66
C VAL A 76 3.29 -5.85 19.00
N THR A 77 3.47 -7.10 19.43
CA THR A 77 4.46 -8.04 18.91
C THR A 77 4.27 -8.26 17.40
N PHE A 78 3.03 -8.52 16.98
CA PHE A 78 2.65 -8.65 15.57
C PHE A 78 2.84 -7.36 14.79
N THR A 79 2.38 -6.23 15.30
CA THR A 79 2.48 -4.92 14.64
C THR A 79 3.93 -4.53 14.39
N ARG A 80 4.85 -4.84 15.31
CA ARG A 80 6.29 -4.62 15.11
C ARG A 80 6.86 -5.41 13.92
N ILE A 81 6.40 -6.65 13.71
CA ILE A 81 6.74 -7.45 12.54
C ILE A 81 6.09 -6.84 11.30
N TYR A 82 4.80 -6.51 11.38
CA TYR A 82 4.02 -5.95 10.29
C TYR A 82 4.61 -4.66 9.71
N ILE A 83 5.14 -3.77 10.56
CA ILE A 83 5.79 -2.53 10.13
C ILE A 83 6.94 -2.77 9.14
N ARG A 84 7.64 -3.92 9.22
CA ARG A 84 8.69 -4.29 8.26
C ARG A 84 8.14 -4.60 6.87
N PHE A 85 6.97 -5.26 6.84
CA PHE A 85 6.27 -5.58 5.60
C PHE A 85 5.49 -4.37 5.04
N HIS A 86 4.98 -3.48 5.89
CA HIS A 86 4.22 -2.29 5.48
C HIS A 86 4.89 -1.49 4.34
N SER A 87 6.18 -1.18 4.48
CA SER A 87 6.91 -0.45 3.44
C SER A 87 7.08 -1.25 2.15
N SER A 88 7.20 -2.58 2.25
CA SER A 88 7.34 -3.47 1.09
C SER A 88 6.00 -3.63 0.36
N LEU A 89 4.91 -3.80 1.11
CA LEU A 89 3.54 -3.82 0.59
C LEU A 89 3.22 -2.50 -0.12
N ALA A 90 3.57 -1.36 0.49
CA ALA A 90 3.39 -0.05 -0.13
C ALA A 90 4.17 0.08 -1.43
N ALA A 91 5.46 -0.33 -1.45
CA ALA A 91 6.29 -0.27 -2.65
C ALA A 91 5.72 -1.14 -3.79
N ILE A 92 5.40 -2.40 -3.51
CA ILE A 92 4.83 -3.32 -4.52
C ILE A 92 3.46 -2.84 -4.99
N GLY A 93 2.60 -2.40 -4.07
CA GLY A 93 1.29 -1.85 -4.42
C GLY A 93 1.41 -0.62 -5.32
N SER A 94 2.32 0.31 -5.01
CA SER A 94 2.58 1.48 -5.83
C SER A 94 3.13 1.13 -7.21
N LEU A 95 3.96 0.09 -7.36
CA LEU A 95 4.40 -0.38 -8.68
C LEU A 95 3.22 -0.84 -9.54
N PHE A 96 2.30 -1.62 -8.97
CA PHE A 96 1.08 -2.04 -9.68
C PHE A 96 0.16 -0.86 -10.03
N ILE A 97 0.03 0.13 -9.16
CA ILE A 97 -0.76 1.34 -9.45
C ILE A 97 -0.09 2.21 -10.54
N VAL A 98 1.23 2.38 -10.51
CA VAL A 98 1.96 3.13 -11.55
C VAL A 98 1.81 2.44 -12.91
N TRP A 99 1.89 1.12 -12.93
CA TRP A 99 1.66 0.35 -14.15
C TRP A 99 0.21 0.48 -14.63
N HIS A 100 -0.78 0.33 -13.74
CA HIS A 100 -2.19 0.60 -14.04
C HIS A 100 -2.39 2.00 -14.65
N LEU A 101 -1.83 3.03 -14.04
CA LEU A 101 -1.90 4.41 -14.52
C LEU A 101 -1.32 4.55 -15.93
N ALA A 102 -0.12 4.02 -16.17
CA ALA A 102 0.57 4.16 -17.45
C ALA A 102 -0.28 3.69 -18.63
N PHE A 103 -1.03 2.61 -18.46
CA PHE A 103 -1.94 2.08 -19.48
C PHE A 103 -3.26 2.84 -19.54
N MET A 104 -3.81 3.24 -18.39
CA MET A 104 -5.11 3.90 -18.32
C MET A 104 -5.09 5.35 -18.82
N LEU A 105 -3.94 6.04 -18.79
CA LEU A 105 -3.82 7.43 -19.23
C LEU A 105 -4.33 7.69 -20.66
N SER A 106 -4.16 6.72 -21.56
CA SER A 106 -4.60 6.84 -22.96
C SER A 106 -6.00 6.25 -23.22
N GLN A 107 -6.55 5.53 -22.26
CA GLN A 107 -7.77 4.71 -22.43
C GLN A 107 -8.97 5.25 -21.66
N VAL A 108 -8.74 6.15 -20.69
CA VAL A 108 -9.78 6.67 -19.81
C VAL A 108 -10.24 8.05 -20.25
N SER A 109 -11.53 8.16 -20.56
CA SER A 109 -12.23 9.42 -20.78
C SER A 109 -12.43 10.21 -19.47
N MET A 110 -12.77 11.49 -19.57
CA MET A 110 -13.09 12.38 -18.43
C MET A 110 -14.46 12.07 -17.79
N THR A 111 -14.71 10.81 -17.47
CA THR A 111 -15.87 10.36 -16.67
C THR A 111 -15.60 10.60 -15.18
N PRO A 112 -16.63 10.58 -14.32
CA PRO A 112 -16.44 10.68 -12.86
C PRO A 112 -15.40 9.69 -12.31
N THR A 113 -15.43 8.43 -12.74
CA THR A 113 -14.45 7.41 -12.39
C THR A 113 -13.03 7.79 -12.84
N GLY A 114 -12.89 8.31 -14.06
CA GLY A 114 -11.61 8.75 -14.61
C GLY A 114 -11.01 9.93 -13.83
N ILE A 115 -11.84 10.94 -13.53
CA ILE A 115 -11.47 12.09 -12.70
C ILE A 115 -11.05 11.63 -11.30
N ALA A 116 -11.82 10.73 -10.67
CA ALA A 116 -11.46 10.15 -9.38
C ALA A 116 -10.13 9.39 -9.43
N GLY A 117 -9.82 8.74 -10.56
CA GLY A 117 -8.52 8.09 -10.81
C GLY A 117 -7.37 9.10 -10.83
N TYR A 118 -7.52 10.20 -11.56
CA TYR A 118 -6.52 11.28 -11.58
C TYR A 118 -6.30 11.90 -10.19
N VAL A 119 -7.37 12.17 -9.44
CA VAL A 119 -7.29 12.67 -8.07
C VAL A 119 -6.55 11.68 -7.16
N THR A 120 -6.82 10.39 -7.30
CA THR A 120 -6.15 9.31 -6.54
C THR A 120 -4.65 9.28 -6.82
N VAL A 121 -4.24 9.44 -8.07
CA VAL A 121 -2.83 9.50 -8.48
C VAL A 121 -2.14 10.74 -7.91
N LEU A 122 -2.80 11.89 -7.97
CA LEU A 122 -2.29 13.12 -7.37
C LEU A 122 -2.12 12.99 -5.85
N ALA A 123 -2.99 12.21 -5.18
CA ALA A 123 -2.87 11.90 -3.75
C ALA A 123 -1.75 10.87 -3.45
N LEU A 124 -1.41 9.98 -4.39
CA LEU A 124 -0.34 8.99 -4.22
C LEU A 124 1.04 9.65 -4.15
N LEU A 125 1.31 10.67 -4.97
CA LEU A 125 2.62 11.35 -5.00
C LEU A 125 3.07 11.90 -3.63
N PRO A 126 2.29 12.74 -2.92
CA PRO A 126 2.68 13.24 -1.60
C PRO A 126 2.71 12.12 -0.54
N LEU A 127 1.90 11.07 -0.69
CA LEU A 127 1.99 9.89 0.18
C LEU A 127 3.35 9.19 0.05
N LEU A 128 3.83 8.97 -1.17
CA LEU A 128 5.13 8.37 -1.43
C LEU A 128 6.28 9.24 -0.92
N VAL A 129 6.23 10.55 -1.20
CA VAL A 129 7.23 11.51 -0.72
C VAL A 129 7.31 11.52 0.80
N THR A 130 6.17 11.62 1.50
CA THR A 130 6.15 11.60 2.97
C THR A 130 6.59 10.26 3.53
N GLY A 131 6.29 9.14 2.85
CA GLY A 131 6.77 7.80 3.19
C GLY A 131 8.29 7.68 3.11
N TYR A 132 8.88 8.14 2.01
CA TYR A 132 10.33 8.17 1.82
C TYR A 132 11.03 9.04 2.86
N MET A 133 10.53 10.26 3.11
CA MET A 133 11.08 11.17 4.13
C MET A 133 11.05 10.57 5.54
N ARG A 134 9.99 9.83 5.88
CA ARG A 134 9.88 9.11 7.16
C ARG A 134 10.90 7.98 7.26
N GLY A 135 11.19 7.28 6.15
CA GLY A 135 12.21 6.24 6.09
C GLY A 135 13.62 6.77 6.39
N ARG A 136 13.92 8.01 5.99
CA ARG A 136 15.23 8.67 6.25
C ARG A 136 15.37 9.18 7.69
N LYS A 137 14.34 9.85 8.23
CA LYS A 137 14.33 10.38 9.61
C LYS A 137 12.93 10.36 10.17
N SER A 138 12.78 9.75 11.34
CA SER A 138 11.49 9.60 12.00
C SER A 138 11.26 10.72 13.01
N SER A 139 10.66 11.85 12.58
CA SER A 139 10.21 12.93 13.47
C SER A 139 8.70 12.90 13.70
N GLY A 140 8.23 13.51 14.79
CA GLY A 140 6.79 13.60 15.10
C GLY A 140 5.98 14.25 13.97
N LEU A 141 6.50 15.35 13.41
CA LEU A 141 5.89 16.04 12.26
C LEU A 141 5.76 15.12 11.04
N ARG A 142 6.84 14.42 10.63
CA ARG A 142 6.84 13.53 9.46
C ARG A 142 5.87 12.36 9.63
N ARG A 143 5.79 11.79 10.84
CA ARG A 143 4.81 10.74 11.17
C ARG A 143 3.37 11.23 11.04
N ARG A 144 3.11 12.47 11.43
CA ARG A 144 1.78 13.09 11.34
C ARG A 144 1.41 13.40 9.89
N MET A 145 2.31 14.01 9.12
CA MET A 145 2.11 14.28 7.69
C MET A 145 1.85 13.02 6.88
N HIS A 146 2.68 11.98 7.05
CA HIS A 146 2.48 10.72 6.33
C HIS A 146 1.13 10.06 6.67
N ARG A 147 0.68 10.15 7.92
CA ARG A 147 -0.65 9.69 8.33
C ARG A 147 -1.75 10.44 7.59
N TYR A 148 -1.73 11.77 7.60
CA TYR A 148 -2.75 12.56 6.91
C TYR A 148 -2.79 12.25 5.42
N MET A 149 -1.62 12.16 4.76
CA MET A 149 -1.55 11.78 3.34
C MET A 149 -2.05 10.36 3.10
N ALA A 150 -1.80 9.42 4.02
CA ALA A 150 -2.30 8.05 3.89
C ALA A 150 -3.83 7.99 3.97
N PHE A 151 -4.45 8.71 4.91
CA PHE A 151 -5.92 8.78 5.00
C PHE A 151 -6.53 9.48 3.78
N LEU A 152 -5.92 10.58 3.32
CA LEU A 152 -6.37 11.29 2.11
C LEU A 152 -6.29 10.39 0.87
N PHE A 153 -5.17 9.69 0.68
CA PHE A 153 -4.99 8.75 -0.43
C PHE A 153 -5.98 7.59 -0.36
N ILE A 154 -6.18 6.97 0.80
CA ILE A 154 -7.16 5.88 0.94
C ILE A 154 -8.59 6.37 0.68
N GLY A 155 -8.96 7.55 1.17
CA GLY A 155 -10.24 8.15 0.84
C GLY A 155 -10.44 8.29 -0.68
N ALA A 156 -9.43 8.80 -1.38
CA ALA A 156 -9.46 8.93 -2.84
C ALA A 156 -9.56 7.56 -3.55
N VAL A 157 -8.77 6.56 -3.13
CA VAL A 157 -8.85 5.20 -3.66
C VAL A 157 -10.25 4.61 -3.51
N LEU A 158 -10.86 4.75 -2.32
CA LEU A 158 -12.22 4.24 -2.09
C LEU A 158 -13.23 4.92 -3.02
N ILE A 159 -13.17 6.25 -3.14
CA ILE A 159 -14.05 6.99 -4.08
C ILE A 159 -13.85 6.47 -5.51
N HIS A 160 -12.61 6.35 -5.98
CA HIS A 160 -12.32 5.87 -7.33
C HIS A 160 -12.79 4.43 -7.60
N VAL A 161 -12.78 3.56 -6.58
CA VAL A 161 -13.25 2.18 -6.72
C VAL A 161 -14.78 2.06 -6.73
N PHE A 162 -15.48 2.99 -6.06
CA PHE A 162 -16.94 2.92 -5.89
C PHE A 162 -17.74 3.89 -6.78
N VAL A 163 -17.08 4.83 -7.47
CA VAL A 163 -17.69 5.77 -8.43
C VAL A 163 -17.43 5.31 -9.86
#